data_AF-A0A8K0J8S2-F1
#
_entry.id   AF-A0A8K0J8S2-F1
#
_cell.length_a   1.000
_cell.length_b   1.000
_cell.length_c   1.000
_cell.angle_alpha   90.00
_cell.angle_beta   90.00
_cell.angle_gamma   90.00
#
_symmetry.space_group_name_H-M   'P 1'
#
loop_
_entity.id
_entity.type
_entity.pdbx_description
1 polymer ?
#
loop_
_entity_poly.entity_id
_entity_poly.type
_entity_poly.pdbx_seq_one_letter_code
_entity_poly.pdbx_strand_id
1 'polypeptide(L)'
;MMSFAPARRPIGCLKTVFRQARQQRIARRGLASVVEAPPSSKDRFTERQRAAHAKVEKFQVWPQIPSVRSTNPDPMPIFRQQQIAQLDPTGARTRLFSKDHADSAKVGDVLMVTTRTGEPFSGAFIQIRRRGVDTAILLRGQMMKTGVEMWFKIYSPTVTGIDIIWRRRKRARRARLTYMRKPKHDMGSVDHLVSAWKKERYALRSKSKQHVGGKGGKGRK
;
A
#
# COMPACT_ATOMS: atom_id res chain seq x y z
N MET A 1 30.71 -58.14 80.69
CA MET A 1 30.53 -56.69 80.46
C MET A 1 31.48 -56.28 79.36
N MET A 2 31.01 -56.11 78.11
CA MET A 2 31.77 -55.44 77.04
C MET A 2 30.85 -55.16 75.85
N SER A 3 30.98 -53.94 75.34
CA SER A 3 29.97 -53.15 74.63
C SER A 3 29.86 -53.46 73.13
N PHE A 4 28.63 -53.39 72.61
CA PHE A 4 28.37 -53.22 71.18
C PHE A 4 28.45 -51.74 70.80
N ALA A 5 29.28 -51.40 69.82
CA ALA A 5 29.30 -50.09 69.18
C ALA A 5 28.68 -50.19 67.76
N PRO A 6 27.62 -49.44 67.43
CA PRO A 6 27.12 -49.36 66.06
C PRO A 6 27.90 -48.33 65.25
N ALA A 7 28.55 -48.76 64.16
CA ALA A 7 29.16 -47.88 63.18
C ALA A 7 28.05 -47.16 62.36
N ARG A 8 27.71 -45.93 62.74
CA ARG A 8 26.89 -45.04 61.90
C ARG A 8 27.77 -44.41 60.82
N ARG A 9 27.56 -44.76 59.54
CA ARG A 9 28.10 -43.98 58.40
C ARG A 9 27.05 -42.97 57.92
N PRO A 10 27.39 -41.69 57.71
CA PRO A 10 26.43 -40.68 57.24
C PRO A 10 26.11 -40.87 55.75
N ILE A 11 24.83 -40.92 55.43
CA ILE A 11 24.26 -41.03 54.07
C ILE A 11 24.30 -39.64 53.40
N GLY A 12 25.51 -39.09 53.26
CA GLY A 12 25.70 -37.66 53.03
C GLY A 12 26.38 -37.27 51.73
N CYS A 13 26.23 -38.01 50.62
CA CYS A 13 26.91 -37.65 49.37
C CYS A 13 26.15 -37.98 48.06
N LEU A 14 24.82 -38.09 48.06
CA LEU A 14 24.09 -38.32 46.80
C LEU A 14 24.16 -37.12 45.84
N LYS A 15 24.38 -35.90 46.35
CA LYS A 15 24.46 -34.67 45.52
C LYS A 15 25.76 -34.57 44.70
N THR A 16 26.86 -35.22 45.11
CA THR A 16 28.12 -35.20 44.35
C THR A 16 28.10 -36.17 43.16
N VAL A 17 27.42 -37.31 43.30
CA VAL A 17 27.23 -38.31 42.23
C VAL A 17 26.45 -37.72 41.04
N PHE A 18 25.35 -37.01 41.30
CA PHE A 18 24.57 -36.37 40.22
C PHE A 18 25.35 -35.25 39.51
N ARG A 19 26.31 -34.61 40.18
CA ARG A 19 27.13 -33.54 39.58
C ARG A 19 28.21 -34.10 38.65
N GLN A 20 28.79 -35.26 38.96
CA GLN A 20 29.72 -35.97 38.07
C GLN A 20 29.02 -36.52 36.81
N ALA A 21 27.80 -37.06 36.93
CA ALA A 21 27.03 -37.54 35.79
C ALA A 21 26.70 -36.43 34.76
N ARG A 22 26.60 -35.17 35.22
CA ARG A 22 26.34 -34.02 34.33
C ARG A 22 27.58 -33.55 33.58
N GLN A 23 28.78 -33.67 34.18
CA GLN A 23 30.03 -33.26 33.53
C GLN A 23 30.53 -34.27 32.49
N GLN A 24 30.23 -35.56 32.64
CA GLN A 24 30.58 -36.57 31.62
C GLN A 24 29.80 -36.44 30.31
N ARG A 25 28.69 -35.70 30.28
CA ARG A 25 27.94 -35.40 29.04
C ARG A 25 28.58 -34.31 28.18
N ILE A 26 29.53 -33.52 28.69
CA ILE A 26 30.08 -32.36 27.97
C ILE A 26 31.32 -32.75 27.12
N ALA A 27 31.97 -33.89 27.37
CA ALA A 27 33.21 -34.27 26.69
C ALA A 27 33.13 -35.59 25.92
N ARG A 28 32.02 -35.83 25.20
CA ARG A 28 32.01 -36.81 24.10
C ARG A 28 31.75 -36.06 22.80
N ARG A 29 32.83 -35.53 22.21
CA ARG A 29 32.91 -35.35 20.76
C ARG A 29 32.82 -36.75 20.16
N GLY A 30 31.60 -37.21 19.94
CA GLY A 30 31.34 -38.44 19.21
C GLY A 30 31.73 -38.24 17.76
N LEU A 31 32.48 -39.19 17.21
CA LEU A 31 32.61 -39.35 15.78
C LEU A 31 31.19 -39.46 15.22
N ALA A 32 30.81 -38.54 14.33
CA ALA A 32 29.56 -38.63 13.60
C ALA A 32 29.67 -39.80 12.62
N SER A 33 29.42 -41.02 13.10
CA SER A 33 29.01 -42.10 12.22
C SER A 33 27.69 -41.64 11.59
N VAL A 34 27.68 -41.47 10.27
CA VAL A 34 26.45 -41.33 9.50
C VAL A 34 25.63 -42.58 9.82
N VAL A 35 24.69 -42.46 10.75
CA VAL A 35 23.57 -43.39 10.82
C VAL A 35 22.78 -43.04 9.59
N GLU A 36 22.93 -43.82 8.52
CA GLU A 36 21.98 -43.79 7.42
C GLU A 36 20.60 -43.93 8.05
N ALA A 37 19.84 -42.83 8.04
CA ALA A 37 18.46 -42.89 8.46
C ALA A 37 17.81 -43.99 7.60
N PRO A 38 17.09 -44.96 8.20
CA PRO A 38 16.43 -45.99 7.41
C PRO A 38 15.63 -45.30 6.32
N PRO A 39 15.67 -45.79 5.07
CA PRO A 39 15.07 -45.12 3.91
C PRO A 39 13.65 -44.76 4.32
N SER A 40 13.31 -43.46 4.30
CA SER A 40 12.09 -42.97 4.95
C SER A 40 10.93 -43.82 4.44
N SER A 41 10.43 -44.74 5.28
CA SER A 41 9.44 -45.69 4.84
C SER A 41 8.24 -44.87 4.41
N LYS A 42 7.89 -44.99 3.13
CA LYS A 42 6.84 -44.16 2.50
C LYS A 42 5.49 -44.34 3.21
N ASP A 43 5.35 -45.38 4.02
CA ASP A 43 4.21 -45.60 4.90
C ASP A 43 4.44 -45.04 6.31
N ARG A 44 3.96 -43.80 6.50
CA ARG A 44 3.85 -43.16 7.82
C ARG A 44 2.55 -43.54 8.56
N PHE A 45 1.77 -44.48 8.00
CA PHE A 45 0.46 -44.86 8.52
C PHE A 45 0.50 -46.08 9.43
N THR A 46 -0.10 -45.95 10.59
CA THR A 46 -0.36 -47.04 11.56
C THR A 46 -1.36 -48.05 10.98
N GLU A 47 -1.36 -49.30 11.47
CA GLU A 47 -2.32 -50.33 11.05
C GLU A 47 -3.78 -49.90 11.19
N ARG A 48 -4.09 -49.17 12.27
CA ARG A 48 -5.41 -48.58 12.49
C ARG A 48 -5.80 -47.60 11.39
N GLN A 49 -4.86 -46.75 10.96
CA GLN A 49 -5.07 -45.80 9.87
C GLN A 49 -5.26 -46.53 8.54
N ARG A 50 -4.49 -47.60 8.27
CA ARG A 50 -4.67 -48.43 7.06
C ARG A 50 -6.06 -49.09 7.03
N ALA A 51 -6.49 -49.68 8.15
CA ALA A 51 -7.81 -50.29 8.25
C ALA A 51 -8.96 -49.26 8.08
N ALA A 52 -8.75 -48.00 8.48
CA ALA A 52 -9.69 -46.92 8.23
C ALA A 52 -9.70 -46.50 6.75
N HIS A 53 -8.52 -46.33 6.13
CA HIS A 53 -8.40 -46.03 4.69
C HIS A 53 -9.06 -47.11 3.82
N ALA A 54 -8.81 -48.39 4.10
CA ALA A 54 -9.42 -49.52 3.39
C ALA A 54 -10.95 -49.58 3.53
N LYS A 55 -11.55 -48.97 4.56
CA LYS A 55 -13.00 -48.80 4.67
C LYS A 55 -13.50 -47.66 3.81
N VAL A 56 -12.78 -46.54 3.75
CA VAL A 56 -13.14 -45.33 2.97
C VAL A 56 -12.96 -45.57 1.46
N GLU A 57 -11.93 -46.31 1.05
CA GLU A 57 -11.65 -46.66 -0.36
C GLU A 57 -12.79 -47.42 -1.04
N LYS A 58 -13.67 -48.07 -0.27
CA LYS A 58 -14.86 -48.76 -0.80
C LYS A 58 -15.94 -47.80 -1.30
N PHE A 59 -15.85 -46.52 -0.96
CA PHE A 59 -16.80 -45.49 -1.37
C PHE A 59 -16.25 -44.69 -2.55
N GLN A 60 -17.07 -44.51 -3.60
CA GLN A 60 -16.77 -43.60 -4.69
C GLN A 60 -16.90 -42.15 -4.20
N VAL A 61 -15.77 -41.52 -3.86
CA VAL A 61 -15.73 -40.09 -3.51
C VAL A 61 -15.65 -39.27 -4.81
N TRP A 62 -16.75 -38.64 -5.19
CA TRP A 62 -16.75 -37.72 -6.32
C TRP A 62 -15.90 -36.48 -6.01
N PRO A 63 -15.04 -36.03 -6.94
CA PRO A 63 -14.23 -34.85 -6.72
C PRO A 63 -15.12 -33.62 -6.52
N GLN A 64 -14.71 -32.73 -5.64
CA GLN A 64 -15.39 -31.45 -5.49
C GLN A 64 -15.20 -30.63 -6.77
N ILE A 65 -16.25 -29.93 -7.19
CA ILE A 65 -16.17 -28.99 -8.31
C ILE A 65 -15.07 -27.95 -7.98
N PRO A 66 -14.12 -27.68 -8.90
CA PRO A 66 -13.04 -26.75 -8.63
C PRO A 66 -13.59 -25.37 -8.29
N SER A 67 -13.25 -24.87 -7.11
CA SER A 67 -13.71 -23.56 -6.65
C SER A 67 -12.87 -22.43 -7.26
N VAL A 68 -13.47 -21.28 -7.57
CA VAL A 68 -12.72 -20.10 -8.08
C VAL A 68 -11.60 -19.67 -7.12
N ARG A 69 -11.74 -19.95 -5.83
CA ARG A 69 -10.75 -19.65 -4.78
C ARG A 69 -9.43 -20.42 -4.96
N SER A 70 -9.44 -21.62 -5.56
CA SER A 70 -8.20 -22.35 -5.84
C SER A 70 -7.39 -21.70 -6.95
N THR A 71 -8.05 -21.09 -7.93
CA THR A 71 -7.42 -20.40 -9.06
C THR A 71 -7.04 -18.96 -8.70
N ASN A 72 -7.87 -18.27 -7.93
CA ASN A 72 -7.66 -16.89 -7.51
C ASN A 72 -7.95 -16.71 -6.01
N PRO A 73 -6.93 -16.88 -5.15
CA PRO A 73 -7.09 -16.75 -3.71
C PRO A 73 -7.48 -15.34 -3.23
N ASP A 74 -7.05 -14.27 -3.93
CA ASP A 74 -7.40 -12.87 -3.61
C ASP A 74 -7.90 -12.11 -4.85
N PRO A 75 -9.23 -11.95 -5.00
CA PRO A 75 -9.80 -11.22 -6.13
C PRO A 75 -9.72 -9.69 -5.98
N MET A 76 -9.37 -9.16 -4.80
CA MET A 76 -9.45 -7.72 -4.51
C MET A 76 -8.55 -6.83 -5.38
N PRO A 77 -7.30 -7.19 -5.71
CA PRO A 77 -6.44 -6.37 -6.55
C PRO A 77 -7.00 -6.25 -7.98
N ILE A 78 -7.46 -7.37 -8.54
CA ILE A 78 -8.05 -7.45 -9.88
C ILE A 78 -9.33 -6.60 -9.93
N PHE A 79 -10.20 -6.75 -8.93
CA PHE A 79 -11.42 -5.96 -8.82
C PHE A 79 -11.14 -4.45 -8.74
N ARG A 80 -10.16 -4.04 -7.92
CA ARG A 80 -9.76 -2.62 -7.83
C ARG A 80 -9.22 -2.09 -9.15
N GLN A 81 -8.45 -2.89 -9.89
CA GLN A 81 -7.93 -2.50 -11.20
C GLN A 81 -9.07 -2.33 -12.22
N GLN A 82 -10.04 -3.25 -12.23
CA GLN A 82 -11.23 -3.16 -13.08
C GLN A 82 -12.03 -1.88 -12.79
N GLN A 83 -12.24 -1.56 -11.52
CA GLN A 83 -12.93 -0.32 -11.12
C GLN A 83 -12.15 0.94 -11.52
N ILE A 84 -10.83 0.96 -11.36
CA ILE A 84 -10.00 2.09 -11.80
C ILE A 84 -10.09 2.25 -13.31
N ALA A 85 -9.98 1.15 -14.08
CA ALA A 85 -10.08 1.18 -15.53
C ALA A 85 -11.45 1.68 -16.02
N GLN A 86 -12.53 1.32 -15.31
CA GLN A 86 -13.87 1.81 -15.59
C GLN A 86 -14.04 3.31 -15.29
N LEU A 87 -13.48 3.80 -14.17
CA LEU A 87 -13.64 5.19 -13.72
C LEU A 87 -12.64 6.16 -14.37
N ASP A 88 -11.48 5.69 -14.81
CA ASP A 88 -10.46 6.45 -15.52
C ASP A 88 -9.99 5.69 -16.77
N PRO A 89 -10.82 5.63 -17.84
CA PRO A 89 -10.49 4.89 -19.05
C PRO A 89 -9.26 5.46 -19.76
N THR A 90 -8.99 6.75 -19.60
CA THR A 90 -7.80 7.42 -20.17
C THR A 90 -6.52 7.20 -19.36
N GLY A 91 -6.64 6.77 -18.10
CA GLY A 91 -5.53 6.74 -17.14
C GLY A 91 -4.96 8.11 -16.80
N ALA A 92 -5.59 9.21 -17.22
CA ALA A 92 -5.06 10.56 -17.04
C ALA A 92 -5.01 10.95 -15.56
N ARG A 93 -6.00 10.56 -14.76
CA ARG A 93 -6.05 10.86 -13.32
C ARG A 93 -5.06 9.99 -12.56
N THR A 94 -4.96 8.71 -12.93
CA THR A 94 -3.94 7.81 -12.38
C THR A 94 -2.53 8.35 -12.66
N ARG A 95 -2.27 8.80 -13.90
CA ARG A 95 -0.99 9.40 -14.30
C ARG A 95 -0.70 10.69 -13.52
N LEU A 96 -1.69 11.58 -13.41
CA LEU A 96 -1.59 12.86 -12.71
C LEU A 96 -1.17 12.70 -11.25
N PHE A 97 -1.63 11.63 -10.59
CA PHE A 97 -1.27 11.32 -9.21
C PHE A 97 -0.34 10.11 -9.10
N SER A 98 0.38 9.71 -10.14
CA SER A 98 1.39 8.63 -10.02
C SER A 98 2.56 9.06 -9.12
N LYS A 99 3.30 8.10 -8.56
CA LYS A 99 4.55 8.42 -7.84
C LYS A 99 5.72 8.57 -8.81
N ASP A 100 5.68 7.79 -9.88
CA ASP A 100 6.82 7.51 -10.76
C ASP A 100 7.10 8.66 -11.72
N HIS A 101 6.06 9.39 -12.15
CA HIS A 101 6.23 10.50 -13.09
C HIS A 101 6.66 11.79 -12.39
N ALA A 102 7.62 12.50 -12.99
CA ALA A 102 8.06 13.84 -12.55
C ALA A 102 6.91 14.86 -12.66
N ASP A 103 6.15 14.78 -13.75
CA ASP A 103 5.05 15.72 -14.07
C ASP A 103 3.79 15.52 -13.22
N SER A 104 3.71 14.45 -12.42
CA SER A 104 2.58 14.26 -11.51
C SER A 104 2.46 15.41 -10.49
N ALA A 105 1.25 15.62 -9.99
CA ALA A 105 0.96 16.59 -8.94
C ALA A 105 1.67 16.18 -7.65
N LYS A 106 2.45 17.11 -7.07
CA LYS A 106 3.18 16.88 -5.82
C LYS A 106 2.59 17.74 -4.72
N VAL A 107 2.74 17.25 -3.48
CA VAL A 107 2.23 17.94 -2.31
C VAL A 107 2.89 19.32 -2.17
N GLY A 108 2.07 20.36 -2.01
CA GLY A 108 2.47 21.76 -2.00
C GLY A 108 2.23 22.50 -3.31
N ASP A 109 1.84 21.80 -4.39
CA ASP A 109 1.31 22.42 -5.60
C ASP A 109 -0.09 23.01 -5.34
N VAL A 110 -0.53 23.94 -6.19
CA VAL A 110 -1.91 24.46 -6.15
C VAL A 110 -2.71 23.78 -7.26
N LEU A 111 -3.80 23.13 -6.86
CA LEU A 111 -4.68 22.38 -7.74
C LEU A 111 -6.03 23.07 -7.85
N MET A 112 -6.60 23.06 -9.05
CA MET A 112 -8.00 23.38 -9.30
C MET A 112 -8.76 22.09 -9.49
N VAL A 113 -9.83 21.88 -8.74
CA VAL A 113 -10.73 20.75 -8.91
C VAL A 113 -12.06 21.28 -9.43
N THR A 114 -12.39 20.91 -10.66
CA THR A 114 -13.67 21.24 -11.28
C THR A 114 -14.62 20.09 -11.02
N THR A 115 -15.73 20.37 -10.33
CA THR A 115 -16.82 19.42 -10.11
C THR A 115 -17.89 19.55 -11.20
N ARG A 116 -18.74 18.54 -11.34
CA ARG A 116 -19.88 18.54 -12.28
C ARG A 116 -20.90 19.62 -11.93
N THR A 117 -21.06 19.89 -10.65
CA THR A 117 -21.94 20.90 -10.09
C THR A 117 -21.15 21.84 -9.18
N GLY A 118 -21.46 23.12 -9.26
CA GLY A 118 -20.86 24.15 -8.40
C GLY A 118 -19.59 24.80 -8.97
N GLU A 119 -19.01 25.67 -8.15
CA GLU A 119 -17.80 26.42 -8.48
C GLU A 119 -16.55 25.55 -8.30
N PRO A 120 -15.55 25.63 -9.21
CA PRO A 120 -14.31 24.89 -9.05
C PRO A 120 -13.57 25.30 -7.78
N PHE A 121 -13.13 24.31 -6.99
CA PHE A 121 -12.36 24.56 -5.78
C PHE A 121 -10.87 24.63 -6.09
N SER A 122 -10.23 25.74 -5.72
CA SER A 122 -8.79 25.92 -5.88
C SER A 122 -8.10 25.99 -4.53
N GLY A 123 -7.01 25.25 -4.37
CA GLY A 123 -6.29 25.22 -3.10
C GLY A 123 -4.92 24.58 -3.14
N ALA A 124 -4.15 24.86 -2.11
CA ALA A 124 -2.87 24.21 -1.85
C ALA A 124 -3.08 22.72 -1.53
N PHE A 125 -2.34 21.86 -2.20
CA PHE A 125 -2.39 20.42 -2.04
C PHE A 125 -1.63 19.98 -0.79
N ILE A 126 -2.36 19.65 0.28
CA ILE A 126 -1.78 19.34 1.59
C ILE A 126 -1.37 17.88 1.71
N GLN A 127 -2.18 16.97 1.18
CA GLN A 127 -2.00 15.53 1.40
C GLN A 127 -2.75 14.70 0.36
N ILE A 128 -2.19 13.55 0.01
CA ILE A 128 -2.88 12.46 -0.70
C ILE A 128 -3.05 11.22 0.17
N ARG A 129 -4.21 10.57 0.09
CA ARG A 129 -4.51 9.24 0.64
C ARG A 129 -4.62 8.28 -0.53
N ARG A 130 -3.71 7.31 -0.62
CA ARG A 130 -3.72 6.30 -1.69
C ARG A 130 -4.37 5.02 -1.17
N ARG A 131 -5.58 4.73 -1.63
CA ARG A 131 -6.39 3.57 -1.19
C ARG A 131 -7.10 2.92 -2.39
N GLY A 132 -6.35 2.66 -3.47
CA GLY A 132 -6.91 2.13 -4.72
C GLY A 132 -7.90 3.13 -5.34
N VAL A 133 -9.13 2.67 -5.62
CA VAL A 133 -10.25 3.47 -6.14
C VAL A 133 -10.63 4.63 -5.19
N ASP A 134 -10.39 4.46 -3.89
CA ASP A 134 -10.73 5.45 -2.87
C ASP A 134 -9.68 6.54 -2.68
N THR A 135 -8.75 6.68 -3.64
CA THR A 135 -7.68 7.66 -3.58
C THR A 135 -8.25 9.08 -3.51
N ALA A 136 -7.76 9.84 -2.53
CA ALA A 136 -8.30 11.16 -2.21
C ALA A 136 -7.18 12.18 -2.04
N ILE A 137 -7.43 13.41 -2.44
CA ILE A 137 -6.56 14.57 -2.23
C ILE A 137 -7.21 15.55 -1.27
N LEU A 138 -6.41 16.15 -0.40
CA LEU A 138 -6.82 17.22 0.51
C LEU A 138 -6.30 18.54 -0.03
N LEU A 139 -7.22 19.44 -0.34
CA LEU A 139 -6.91 20.79 -0.75
C LEU A 139 -7.28 21.75 0.37
N ARG A 140 -6.44 22.76 0.59
CA ARG A 140 -6.70 23.89 1.48
C ARG A 140 -6.77 25.16 0.66
N GLY A 141 -7.89 25.86 0.75
CA GLY A 141 -8.08 27.18 0.17
C GLY A 141 -8.53 28.16 1.25
N GLN A 142 -8.79 29.39 0.83
CA GLN A 142 -9.43 30.39 1.66
C GLN A 142 -10.64 30.91 0.89
N MET A 143 -11.81 30.86 1.53
CA MET A 143 -13.02 31.47 1.02
C MET A 143 -13.24 32.74 1.81
N MET A 144 -13.21 33.90 1.15
CA MET A 144 -13.21 35.20 1.82
C MET A 144 -12.05 35.31 2.83
N LYS A 145 -12.32 35.18 4.13
CA LYS A 145 -11.33 35.23 5.23
C LYS A 145 -11.30 33.95 6.07
N THR A 146 -11.99 32.90 5.65
CA THR A 146 -12.03 31.62 6.36
C THR A 146 -11.27 30.55 5.59
N GLY A 147 -10.37 29.85 6.27
CA GLY A 147 -9.63 28.73 5.69
C GLY A 147 -10.52 27.50 5.56
N VAL A 148 -10.67 26.97 4.35
CA VAL A 148 -11.52 25.82 4.04
C VAL A 148 -10.65 24.66 3.55
N GLU A 149 -10.94 23.45 4.02
CA GLU A 149 -10.28 22.23 3.57
C GLU A 149 -11.28 21.22 3.03
N MET A 150 -10.99 20.65 1.85
CA MET A 150 -11.88 19.72 1.18
C MET A 150 -11.13 18.47 0.70
N TRP A 151 -11.75 17.31 0.96
CA TRP A 151 -11.30 16.03 0.39
C TRP A 151 -12.00 15.78 -0.94
N PHE A 152 -11.22 15.57 -2.00
CA PHE A 152 -11.73 15.14 -3.29
C PHE A 152 -11.28 13.73 -3.61
N LYS A 153 -12.23 12.87 -3.96
CA LYS A 153 -11.98 11.54 -4.50
C LYS A 153 -11.61 11.67 -5.97
N ILE A 154 -10.38 11.31 -6.34
CA ILE A 154 -9.88 11.58 -7.70
C ILE A 154 -10.64 10.78 -8.76
N TYR A 155 -11.08 9.56 -8.45
CA TYR A 155 -11.84 8.70 -9.35
C TYR A 155 -13.35 8.93 -9.29
N SER A 156 -13.82 9.95 -8.54
CA SER A 156 -15.25 10.25 -8.51
C SER A 156 -15.71 10.80 -9.87
N PRO A 157 -16.85 10.34 -10.40
CA PRO A 157 -17.44 10.89 -11.62
C PRO A 157 -17.96 12.32 -11.42
N THR A 158 -18.19 12.73 -10.17
CA THR A 158 -18.57 14.12 -9.84
C THR A 158 -17.39 15.08 -10.05
N VAL A 159 -16.16 14.61 -9.96
CA VAL A 159 -14.99 15.43 -10.31
C VAL A 159 -14.81 15.36 -11.81
N THR A 160 -15.00 16.48 -12.50
CA THR A 160 -14.88 16.59 -13.96
C THR A 160 -13.40 16.61 -14.36
N GLY A 161 -12.61 17.47 -13.71
CA GLY A 161 -11.20 17.68 -14.06
C GLY A 161 -10.39 18.18 -12.88
N ILE A 162 -9.09 17.87 -12.91
CA ILE A 162 -8.12 18.33 -11.92
C ILE A 162 -6.94 18.93 -12.68
N ASP A 163 -6.76 20.24 -12.53
CA ASP A 163 -5.71 21.00 -13.20
C ASP A 163 -4.65 21.45 -12.19
N ILE A 164 -3.37 21.38 -12.58
CA ILE A 164 -2.27 21.97 -11.82
C ILE A 164 -2.17 23.44 -12.23
N ILE A 165 -2.54 24.36 -11.33
CA ILE A 165 -2.48 25.81 -11.59
C ILE A 165 -1.06 26.32 -11.42
N TRP A 166 -0.45 25.92 -10.30
CA TRP A 166 0.86 26.42 -9.90
C TRP A 166 1.67 25.28 -9.29
N ARG A 167 2.92 25.17 -9.73
CA ARG A 167 3.88 24.20 -9.21
C ARG A 167 4.80 24.85 -8.20
N ARG A 168 5.05 24.13 -7.11
CA ARG A 168 6.01 24.58 -6.12
C ARG A 168 7.43 24.46 -6.67
N ARG A 169 8.18 25.57 -6.68
CA ARG A 169 9.58 25.62 -7.18
C ARG A 169 10.49 24.55 -6.59
N LYS A 170 10.34 24.24 -5.30
CA LYS A 170 11.09 23.18 -4.61
C LYS A 170 10.14 22.17 -3.98
N ARG A 171 10.38 20.88 -4.24
CA ARG A 171 9.59 19.79 -3.68
C ARG A 171 9.54 19.88 -2.15
N ALA A 172 8.35 19.69 -1.59
CA ALA A 172 8.19 19.62 -0.15
C ALA A 172 8.99 18.44 0.45
N ARG A 173 9.58 18.66 1.63
CA ARG A 173 10.31 17.61 2.35
C ARG A 173 9.39 16.62 3.08
N ARG A 174 8.15 17.03 3.38
CA ARG A 174 7.15 16.22 4.09
C ARG A 174 6.10 15.69 3.13
N ALA A 175 5.59 14.49 3.40
CA ALA A 175 4.50 13.89 2.63
C ALA A 175 3.11 14.51 2.94
N ARG A 176 2.98 15.18 4.09
CA ARG A 176 1.77 15.88 4.53
C ARG A 176 2.15 17.28 5.02
N LEU A 177 1.48 18.30 4.51
CA LEU A 177 1.77 19.70 4.85
C LEU A 177 0.73 20.29 5.80
N THR A 178 0.34 19.53 6.82
CA THR A 178 -0.65 19.97 7.83
C THR A 178 -0.24 21.23 8.58
N TYR A 179 1.07 21.55 8.59
CA TYR A 179 1.59 22.78 9.17
C TYR A 179 1.14 24.06 8.41
N MET A 180 0.67 23.93 7.17
CA MET A 180 0.11 25.06 6.39
C MET A 180 -1.19 25.61 6.97
N ARG A 181 -1.78 24.93 7.96
CA ARG A 181 -2.91 25.46 8.74
C ARG A 181 -2.52 26.60 9.69
N LYS A 182 -1.22 26.74 10.00
CA LYS A 182 -0.73 27.82 10.87
C LYS A 182 -0.55 29.09 10.03
N PRO A 183 -0.96 30.27 10.53
CA PRO A 183 -0.89 31.52 9.76
C PRO A 183 0.48 31.82 9.14
N LYS A 184 1.58 31.48 9.84
CA LYS A 184 2.96 31.65 9.35
C LYS A 184 3.27 30.91 8.04
N HIS A 185 2.54 29.84 7.75
CA HIS A 185 2.81 28.94 6.62
C HIS A 185 1.62 28.79 5.68
N ASP A 186 0.52 29.50 5.96
CA ASP A 186 -0.67 29.44 5.14
C ASP A 186 -0.41 30.17 3.82
N MET A 187 -0.96 29.62 2.73
CA MET A 187 -0.91 30.30 1.43
C MET A 187 -2.01 31.36 1.32
N GLY A 188 -3.05 31.27 2.15
CA GLY A 188 -4.20 32.17 2.10
C GLY A 188 -5.03 31.96 0.82
N SER A 189 -5.58 33.05 0.27
CA SER A 189 -6.31 32.99 -1.00
C SER A 189 -5.35 32.74 -2.17
N VAL A 190 -5.70 31.75 -3.00
CA VAL A 190 -4.97 31.37 -4.22
C VAL A 190 -5.60 31.93 -5.50
N ASP A 191 -6.59 32.81 -5.38
CA ASP A 191 -7.40 33.29 -6.52
C ASP A 191 -6.57 34.08 -7.54
N HIS A 192 -5.52 34.74 -7.07
CA HIS A 192 -4.56 35.44 -7.92
C HIS A 192 -3.80 34.47 -8.85
N LEU A 193 -3.42 33.28 -8.36
CA LEU A 193 -2.78 32.24 -9.17
C LEU A 193 -3.76 31.67 -10.19
N VAL A 194 -5.00 31.42 -9.77
CA VAL A 194 -6.08 30.94 -10.65
C VAL A 194 -6.32 31.94 -11.78
N SER A 195 -6.38 33.23 -11.45
CA SER A 195 -6.62 34.32 -12.41
C SER A 195 -5.47 34.44 -13.40
N ALA A 196 -4.22 34.36 -12.94
CA ALA A 196 -3.04 34.38 -13.79
C ALA A 196 -3.03 33.20 -14.77
N TRP A 197 -3.28 31.98 -14.28
CA TRP A 197 -3.35 30.77 -15.10
C TRP A 197 -4.49 30.82 -16.14
N LYS A 198 -5.67 31.30 -15.74
CA LYS A 198 -6.80 31.52 -16.67
C LYS A 198 -6.39 32.51 -17.76
N LYS A 199 -5.78 33.64 -17.40
CA LYS A 199 -5.31 34.67 -18.35
C LYS A 199 -4.30 34.11 -19.35
N GLU A 200 -3.32 33.34 -18.87
CA GLU A 200 -2.33 32.66 -19.71
C GLU A 200 -2.99 31.69 -20.70
N ARG A 201 -3.91 30.85 -20.20
CA ARG A 201 -4.64 29.88 -21.04
C ARG A 201 -5.51 30.56 -22.11
N TYR A 202 -6.18 31.66 -21.77
CA TYR A 202 -6.94 32.45 -22.74
C TYR A 202 -6.05 33.10 -23.80
N ALA A 203 -4.90 33.66 -23.41
CA ALA A 203 -3.95 34.27 -24.34
C ALA A 203 -3.33 33.26 -25.32
N LEU A 204 -3.04 32.04 -24.85
CA LEU A 204 -2.55 30.97 -25.72
C LEU A 204 -3.61 30.53 -26.73
N ARG A 205 -4.88 30.47 -26.31
CA ARG A 205 -6.01 30.12 -27.17
C ARG A 205 -6.30 31.18 -28.24
N SER A 206 -6.16 32.47 -27.93
CA SER A 206 -6.39 33.52 -28.92
C SER A 206 -5.31 33.55 -30.00
N LYS A 207 -4.05 33.30 -29.65
CA LYS A 207 -2.93 33.20 -30.60
C LYS A 207 -3.08 32.06 -31.60
N SER A 208 -3.52 30.86 -31.16
CA SER A 208 -3.71 29.73 -32.08
C SER A 208 -4.83 29.99 -33.10
N LYS A 209 -5.89 30.71 -32.71
CA LYS A 209 -7.01 31.05 -33.61
C LYS A 209 -6.61 32.04 -34.71
N GLN A 210 -5.71 32.99 -34.41
CA GLN A 210 -5.20 33.95 -35.40
C GLN A 210 -4.35 33.27 -36.48
N HIS A 211 -3.57 32.25 -36.14
CA HIS A 211 -2.69 31.56 -37.11
C HIS A 211 -3.47 30.67 -38.10
N VAL A 212 -4.67 30.21 -37.76
CA VAL A 212 -5.52 29.39 -38.65
C VAL A 212 -6.38 30.27 -39.58
N GLY A 213 -6.77 31.48 -39.15
CA GLY A 213 -7.57 32.41 -39.97
C GLY A 213 -6.80 33.24 -41.00
N GLY A 214 -5.46 33.27 -40.95
CA GLY A 214 -4.63 34.16 -41.78
C GLY A 214 -4.19 33.61 -43.14
N LYS A 215 -4.60 32.39 -43.53
CA LYS A 215 -4.10 31.69 -44.74
C LYS A 215 -5.16 31.48 -45.84
N GLY A 216 -6.17 32.36 -45.92
CA GLY A 216 -7.17 32.33 -46.99
C GLY A 216 -7.54 33.74 -47.43
N GLY A 217 -6.89 34.25 -48.48
CA GLY A 217 -7.35 35.47 -49.16
C GLY A 217 -6.25 36.41 -49.62
N LYS A 218 -5.52 36.03 -50.66
CA LYS A 218 -4.95 36.97 -51.65
C LYS A 218 -4.75 36.26 -52.99
N GLY A 219 -5.88 35.85 -53.58
CA GLY A 219 -5.96 35.58 -55.01
C GLY A 219 -5.93 36.91 -55.74
N ARG A 220 -4.87 37.13 -56.52
CA ARG A 220 -4.66 38.28 -57.40
C ARG A 220 -5.79 38.31 -58.44
N LYS A 221 -6.43 39.47 -58.61
CA LYS A 221 -6.99 39.88 -59.90
C LYS A 221 -5.93 40.71 -60.61
#